data_AF-A0A0B1TL03-F1
#
_entry.id   AF-A0A0B1TL03-F1
#
_cell.length_a   1.000
_cell.length_b   1.000
_cell.length_c   1.000
_cell.angle_alpha   90.00
_cell.angle_beta   90.00
_cell.angle_gamma   90.00
#
_symmetry.space_group_name_H-M   'P 1'
#
loop_
_entity.id
_entity.type
_entity.pdbx_description
1 polymer ?
#
loop_
_entity_poly.entity_id
_entity_poly.type
_entity_poly.pdbx_seq_one_letter_code
_entity_poly.pdbx_strand_id
1 'polypeptide(L)'
;MFKRYGVSGDEDDFHRKTNYFLSNSDEFLENARPITARIVHIGGIALSEKTPLTREFEELMDRKDRIGAVYISFGSVVPTKEMPTFFREAIIHVAEAFPKITFIWKIDKDDSVPRLVNLHVFSWLPQRALLDHPNLLCFVSHAGFNSVLEVTKSGKPSILVPIFGDQFRNARLVEAKNTTIIMFKENFNNRTFEAALRQALSDQSLATRAKRLASLMNNKPFPVKERLISTVEFSVRHGKIENLDSYGRNLNTLQYYSIDVIAFLSLIIIISTVITVKVCSICVRSIFLRKDKVKKNKND
;
A
#
# COMPACT_ATOMS: atom_id res chain seq x y z
N MET A 1 -14.97 -23.52 6.49
CA MET A 1 -15.71 -22.47 7.21
C MET A 1 -17.12 -22.25 6.66
N PHE A 2 -17.31 -22.15 5.33
CA PHE A 2 -18.61 -21.75 4.74
C PHE A 2 -19.62 -22.89 4.47
N LYS A 3 -19.22 -24.17 4.50
CA LYS A 3 -20.13 -25.33 4.34
C LYS A 3 -21.32 -25.31 5.31
N ARG A 4 -21.16 -24.76 6.52
CA ARG A 4 -22.23 -24.63 7.53
C ARG A 4 -23.38 -23.72 7.07
N TYR A 5 -23.15 -22.85 6.10
CA TYR A 5 -24.14 -21.95 5.53
C TYR A 5 -24.64 -22.42 4.14
N GLY A 6 -24.42 -23.69 3.79
CA GLY A 6 -24.84 -24.25 2.49
C GLY A 6 -24.02 -23.76 1.29
N VAL A 7 -22.89 -23.09 1.53
CA VAL A 7 -22.00 -22.61 0.47
C VAL A 7 -20.93 -23.67 0.20
N SER A 8 -20.73 -23.99 -1.08
CA SER A 8 -19.66 -24.87 -1.55
C SER A 8 -18.30 -24.42 -1.00
N GLY A 9 -17.43 -25.36 -0.68
CA GLY A 9 -16.03 -25.08 -0.35
C GLY A 9 -15.13 -24.96 -1.57
N ASP A 10 -15.70 -25.11 -2.77
CA ASP A 10 -15.02 -24.99 -4.05
C ASP A 10 -14.73 -23.50 -4.35
N GLU A 11 -13.46 -23.17 -4.55
CA GLU A 11 -13.03 -21.80 -4.86
C GLU A 11 -13.61 -21.32 -6.18
N ASP A 12 -13.79 -22.20 -7.16
CA ASP A 12 -14.35 -21.85 -8.47
C ASP A 12 -15.81 -21.43 -8.35
N ASP A 13 -16.59 -22.12 -7.51
CA ASP A 13 -17.98 -21.77 -7.21
C ASP A 13 -18.07 -20.40 -6.52
N PHE A 14 -17.15 -20.10 -5.60
CA PHE A 14 -17.07 -18.80 -4.93
C PHE A 14 -16.75 -17.68 -5.94
N HIS A 15 -15.78 -17.89 -6.82
CA HIS A 15 -15.39 -16.89 -7.82
C HIS A 15 -16.49 -16.62 -8.85
N ARG A 16 -17.24 -17.65 -9.26
CA ARG A 16 -18.39 -17.54 -10.17
C ARG A 16 -19.57 -16.79 -9.55
N LYS A 17 -19.92 -17.10 -8.30
CA LYS A 17 -21.12 -16.54 -7.66
C LYS A 17 -20.93 -15.15 -7.06
N THR A 18 -19.69 -14.75 -6.82
CA THR A 18 -19.41 -13.42 -6.25
C THR A 18 -19.74 -12.33 -7.27
N ASN A 19 -20.47 -11.30 -6.85
CA ASN A 19 -20.64 -10.07 -7.63
C ASN A 19 -19.52 -9.08 -7.30
N TYR A 20 -19.47 -8.63 -6.05
CA TYR A 20 -18.53 -7.61 -5.59
C TYR A 20 -17.51 -8.17 -4.60
N PHE A 21 -16.29 -7.63 -4.67
CA PHE A 21 -15.23 -7.78 -3.67
C PHE A 21 -15.17 -6.51 -2.85
N LEU A 22 -15.61 -6.60 -1.61
CA LEU A 22 -15.55 -5.53 -0.63
C LEU A 22 -14.15 -5.49 -0.02
N SER A 23 -13.34 -4.51 -0.41
CA SER A 23 -11.96 -4.37 0.06
C SER A 23 -11.88 -3.31 1.14
N ASN A 24 -11.32 -3.62 2.32
CA ASN A 24 -11.03 -2.64 3.36
C ASN A 24 -9.86 -1.71 2.99
N SER A 25 -9.67 -1.38 1.71
CA SER A 25 -8.67 -0.43 1.24
C SER A 25 -9.32 0.84 0.71
N ASP A 26 -8.53 1.91 0.65
CA ASP A 26 -8.97 3.22 0.16
C ASP A 26 -8.38 3.51 -1.22
N GLU A 27 -9.22 3.89 -2.18
CA GLU A 27 -8.79 4.22 -3.55
C GLU A 27 -7.69 5.29 -3.66
N PHE A 28 -7.60 6.23 -2.71
CA PHE A 28 -6.57 7.27 -2.73
C PHE A 28 -5.26 6.83 -2.07
N LEU A 29 -5.33 5.86 -1.16
CA LEU A 29 -4.16 5.28 -0.52
C LEU A 29 -3.52 4.19 -1.39
N GLU A 30 -4.32 3.39 -2.09
CA GLU A 30 -3.83 2.37 -2.99
C GLU A 30 -3.03 2.97 -4.17
N ASN A 31 -2.17 2.16 -4.76
CA ASN A 31 -1.52 2.51 -6.02
C ASN A 31 -2.51 2.35 -7.18
N ALA A 32 -2.46 3.29 -8.11
CA ALA A 32 -3.26 3.22 -9.33
C ALA A 32 -2.93 1.94 -10.09
N ARG A 33 -3.96 1.13 -10.33
CA ARG A 33 -3.88 -0.13 -11.09
C ARG A 33 -5.21 -0.40 -11.80
N PRO A 34 -5.22 -1.17 -12.89
CA PRO A 34 -6.46 -1.65 -13.47
C PRO A 34 -7.25 -2.44 -12.42
N ILE A 35 -8.48 -2.00 -12.16
CA ILE A 35 -9.44 -2.69 -11.31
C ILE A 35 -10.74 -2.89 -12.11
N THR A 36 -11.48 -3.93 -11.76
CA THR A 36 -12.81 -4.15 -12.34
C THR A 36 -13.85 -3.45 -11.47
N ALA A 37 -15.04 -3.20 -12.04
CA ALA A 37 -16.19 -2.70 -11.30
C ALA A 37 -16.69 -3.65 -10.19
N ARG A 38 -16.10 -4.87 -10.08
CA ARG A 38 -16.34 -5.79 -8.97
C ARG A 38 -15.69 -5.32 -7.67
N ILE A 39 -14.60 -4.56 -7.73
CA ILE A 39 -13.87 -4.16 -6.52
C ILE A 39 -14.50 -2.88 -5.97
N VAL A 40 -15.03 -2.95 -4.75
CA VAL A 40 -15.59 -1.80 -4.05
C VAL A 40 -14.74 -1.52 -2.83
N HIS A 41 -14.10 -0.35 -2.84
CA HIS A 41 -13.26 0.14 -1.76
C HIS A 41 -14.13 0.64 -0.61
N ILE A 42 -14.03 -0.04 0.53
CA ILE A 42 -14.68 0.29 1.80
C ILE A 42 -13.65 0.58 2.90
N GLY A 43 -12.50 1.13 2.50
CA GLY A 43 -11.39 1.47 3.38
C GLY A 43 -11.80 2.30 4.59
N GLY A 44 -11.48 1.77 5.76
CA GLY A 44 -11.71 2.43 7.03
C GLY A 44 -13.12 2.28 7.59
N ILE A 45 -13.93 1.35 7.06
CA ILE A 45 -15.23 0.96 7.65
C ILE A 45 -15.09 0.40 9.07
N ALA A 46 -13.96 -0.25 9.36
CA ALA A 46 -13.65 -0.86 10.65
C ALA A 46 -12.95 0.09 11.63
N LEU A 47 -12.72 1.36 11.23
CA LEU A 47 -12.15 2.34 12.15
C LEU A 47 -13.19 2.72 13.19
N SER A 48 -12.74 2.88 14.43
CA SER A 48 -13.60 3.38 15.49
C SER A 48 -14.11 4.79 15.18
N GLU A 49 -15.32 5.08 15.66
CA GLU A 49 -15.87 6.42 15.60
C GLU A 49 -14.98 7.40 16.37
N LYS A 50 -14.94 8.65 15.91
CA LYS A 50 -14.17 9.71 16.57
C LYS A 50 -14.72 9.92 17.97
N THR A 51 -13.96 9.44 18.95
CA THR A 51 -14.27 9.58 20.37
C THR A 51 -13.35 10.66 20.95
N PRO A 52 -13.83 11.55 21.82
CA PRO A 52 -12.95 12.50 22.52
C PRO A 52 -11.91 11.76 23.35
N LEU A 53 -10.76 12.40 23.60
CA LEU A 53 -9.78 11.89 24.54
C LEU A 53 -10.35 11.93 25.96
N THR A 54 -9.90 11.01 26.81
CA THR A 54 -10.17 11.15 28.24
C THR A 54 -9.34 12.31 28.78
N ARG A 55 -9.81 12.93 29.88
CA ARG A 55 -9.14 14.06 30.53
C ARG A 55 -7.64 13.82 30.79
N GLU A 56 -7.28 12.60 31.18
CA GLU A 56 -5.88 12.20 31.39
C GLU A 56 -5.02 12.39 30.14
N PHE A 57 -5.49 11.91 28.98
CA PHE A 57 -4.76 12.04 27.72
C PHE A 57 -4.84 13.46 27.14
N GLU A 58 -5.94 14.18 27.34
CA GLU A 58 -6.01 15.61 26.98
C GLU A 58 -4.96 16.42 27.74
N GLU A 59 -4.91 16.30 29.07
CA GLU A 59 -3.92 16.99 29.90
C GLU A 59 -2.47 16.63 29.51
N LEU A 60 -2.22 15.37 29.12
CA LEU A 60 -0.93 14.93 28.63
C LEU A 60 -0.55 15.54 27.27
N MET A 61 -1.51 15.64 26.36
CA MET A 61 -1.34 16.16 25.00
C MET A 61 -1.30 17.70 24.94
N ASP A 62 -1.95 18.38 25.88
CA ASP A 62 -2.09 19.84 25.97
C ASP A 62 -1.13 20.51 26.97
N ARG A 63 -0.10 19.79 27.41
CA ARG A 63 0.95 20.35 28.27
C ARG A 63 1.61 21.58 27.64
N LYS A 64 1.39 22.74 28.26
CA LYS A 64 1.89 24.06 27.78
C LYS A 64 3.41 24.20 27.83
N ASP A 65 4.10 23.41 28.64
CA ASP A 65 5.56 23.37 28.73
C ASP A 65 6.20 22.52 27.61
N ARG A 66 5.39 21.93 26.72
CA ARG A 66 5.82 21.07 25.61
C ARG A 66 5.43 21.66 24.26
N ILE A 67 6.18 21.27 23.23
CA ILE A 67 5.95 21.69 21.84
C ILE A 67 4.81 20.87 21.21
N GLY A 68 4.65 19.62 21.65
CA GLY A 68 3.66 18.69 21.17
C GLY A 68 4.02 17.26 21.57
N ALA A 69 3.39 16.29 20.93
CA ALA A 69 3.53 14.88 21.26
C ALA A 69 3.99 14.02 20.08
N VAL A 70 4.77 12.98 20.38
CA VAL A 70 5.09 11.87 19.49
C VAL A 70 4.46 10.61 20.06
N TYR A 71 3.66 9.93 19.26
CA TYR A 71 3.02 8.67 19.64
C TYR A 71 3.76 7.50 19.00
N ILE A 72 4.10 6.47 19.78
CA ILE A 72 4.84 5.28 19.35
C ILE A 72 4.00 4.04 19.65
N SER A 73 3.73 3.22 18.62
CA SER A 73 3.04 1.94 18.78
C SER A 73 3.39 0.93 17.68
N PHE A 74 3.93 -0.22 18.08
CA PHE A 74 4.20 -1.34 17.19
C PHE A 74 3.05 -2.37 17.15
N GLY A 75 1.86 -1.97 17.59
CA GLY A 75 0.66 -2.78 17.56
C GLY A 75 0.57 -3.81 18.69
N SER A 76 -0.28 -4.81 18.48
CA SER A 76 -0.52 -5.91 19.43
C SER A 76 0.20 -7.20 19.07
N VAL A 77 0.74 -7.30 17.85
CA VAL A 77 1.39 -8.51 17.31
C VAL A 77 2.91 -8.46 17.35
N VAL A 78 3.47 -7.31 17.74
CA VAL A 78 4.91 -7.15 18.03
C VAL A 78 5.00 -6.95 19.54
N PRO A 79 5.26 -8.02 20.32
CA PRO A 79 5.41 -7.90 21.76
C PRO A 79 6.58 -6.97 22.07
N THR A 80 6.34 -5.97 22.91
CA THR A 80 7.38 -5.04 23.35
C THR A 80 8.44 -5.82 24.11
N LYS A 81 8.06 -6.82 24.91
CA LYS A 81 8.99 -7.70 25.66
C LYS A 81 10.01 -8.43 24.77
N GLU A 82 9.68 -8.71 23.52
CA GLU A 82 10.56 -9.37 22.54
C GLU A 82 11.36 -8.38 21.68
N MET A 83 11.13 -7.08 21.88
CA MET A 83 11.83 -6.02 21.16
C MET A 83 13.32 -6.03 21.53
N PRO A 84 14.23 -6.07 20.54
CA PRO A 84 15.67 -6.02 20.79
C PRO A 84 16.08 -4.78 21.60
N THR A 85 17.11 -4.93 22.44
CA THR A 85 17.61 -3.87 23.33
C THR A 85 17.91 -2.57 22.58
N PHE A 86 18.60 -2.66 21.43
CA PHE A 86 18.96 -1.49 20.61
C PHE A 86 17.74 -0.65 20.19
N PHE A 87 16.59 -1.29 20.04
CA PHE A 87 15.37 -0.64 19.58
C PHE A 87 14.72 0.15 20.73
N ARG A 88 14.74 -0.41 21.94
CA ARG A 88 14.30 0.28 23.15
C ARG A 88 15.23 1.44 23.49
N GLU A 89 16.53 1.21 23.43
CA GLU A 89 17.57 2.23 23.66
C GLU A 89 17.41 3.40 22.69
N ALA A 90 17.09 3.14 21.42
CA ALA A 90 16.83 4.21 20.45
C ALA A 90 15.62 5.07 20.82
N ILE A 91 14.53 4.47 21.32
CA ILE A 91 13.35 5.22 21.77
C ILE A 91 13.67 6.08 22.99
N ILE A 92 14.40 5.52 23.96
CA ILE A 92 14.83 6.21 25.17
C ILE A 92 15.77 7.37 24.82
N HIS A 93 16.81 7.10 24.01
CA HIS A 93 17.77 8.10 23.53
C HIS A 93 17.06 9.26 22.83
N VAL A 94 16.09 8.97 21.95
CA VAL A 94 15.33 10.01 21.27
C VAL A 94 14.45 10.78 22.26
N ALA A 95 13.82 10.13 23.23
CA ALA A 95 13.07 10.85 24.26
C ALA A 95 13.96 11.83 25.04
N GLU A 96 15.19 11.42 25.39
CA GLU A 96 16.18 12.29 26.06
C GLU A 96 16.66 13.43 25.16
N ALA A 97 16.89 13.16 23.88
CA ALA A 97 17.35 14.17 22.91
C ALA A 97 16.30 15.26 22.61
N PHE A 98 15.01 15.00 22.86
CA PHE A 98 13.91 15.94 22.66
C PHE A 98 13.12 16.21 23.94
N PRO A 99 13.73 16.86 24.96
CA PRO A 99 13.10 17.02 26.27
C PRO A 99 11.81 17.87 26.22
N LYS A 100 11.65 18.73 25.21
CA LYS A 100 10.45 19.58 25.03
C LYS A 100 9.28 18.87 24.32
N ILE A 101 9.43 17.60 23.93
CA ILE A 101 8.37 16.81 23.28
C ILE A 101 7.89 15.75 24.26
N THR A 102 6.57 15.57 24.35
CA THR A 102 5.97 14.45 25.08
C THR A 102 6.01 13.20 24.20
N PHE A 103 6.59 12.11 24.68
CA PHE A 103 6.58 10.81 24.04
C PHE A 103 5.54 9.93 24.74
N ILE A 104 4.62 9.37 23.95
CA ILE A 104 3.61 8.42 24.40
C ILE A 104 3.93 7.10 23.73
N TRP A 105 4.28 6.08 24.51
CA TRP A 105 4.69 4.79 23.97
C TRP A 105 3.77 3.68 24.48
N LYS A 106 3.09 3.00 23.55
CA LYS A 106 2.38 1.76 23.85
C LYS A 106 3.39 0.65 24.13
N ILE A 107 3.33 0.05 25.31
CA ILE A 107 4.09 -1.14 25.72
C ILE A 107 3.13 -2.27 26.11
N ASP A 108 3.64 -3.45 26.47
CA ASP A 108 2.80 -4.53 26.99
C ASP A 108 2.55 -4.38 28.50
N LYS A 109 1.47 -4.98 29.01
CA LYS A 109 0.96 -4.74 30.38
C LYS A 109 1.97 -4.98 31.50
N ASP A 110 2.86 -5.96 31.35
CA ASP A 110 3.89 -6.29 32.37
C ASP A 110 5.31 -5.97 31.87
N ASP A 111 5.41 -5.02 30.95
CA ASP A 111 6.68 -4.47 30.51
C ASP A 111 6.99 -3.17 31.27
N SER A 112 8.26 -2.78 31.32
CA SER A 112 8.69 -1.56 31.99
C SER A 112 9.87 -0.93 31.27
N VAL A 113 9.99 0.38 31.41
CA VAL A 113 11.09 1.15 30.82
C VAL A 113 11.61 2.16 31.87
N PRO A 114 12.86 2.63 31.74
CA PRO A 114 13.37 3.69 32.59
C PRO A 114 12.46 4.91 32.59
N ARG A 115 12.26 5.51 33.76
CA ARG A 115 11.38 6.67 33.92
C ARG A 115 12.07 7.93 33.39
N LEU A 116 11.51 8.54 32.35
CA LEU A 116 11.87 9.88 31.89
C LEU A 116 10.70 10.83 32.09
N VAL A 117 10.99 12.12 32.30
CA VAL A 117 9.97 13.16 32.58
C VAL A 117 9.01 13.37 31.40
N ASN A 118 9.47 13.09 30.18
CA ASN A 118 8.74 13.28 28.94
C ASN A 118 8.41 11.98 28.21
N LEU A 119 8.70 10.80 28.78
CA LEU A 119 8.32 9.50 28.22
C LEU A 119 7.24 8.86 29.09
N HIS A 120 6.05 8.71 28.52
CA HIS A 120 4.88 8.15 29.19
C HIS A 120 4.51 6.83 28.50
N VAL A 121 4.42 5.77 29.30
CA VAL A 121 4.12 4.42 28.79
C VAL A 121 2.75 3.94 29.21
N PHE A 122 2.07 3.25 28.30
CA PHE A 122 0.71 2.75 28.52
C PHE A 122 0.55 1.38 27.87
N SER A 123 -0.24 0.51 28.49
CA SER A 123 -0.56 -0.80 27.91
C SER A 123 -1.68 -0.74 26.86
N TRP A 124 -2.52 0.28 26.96
CA TRP A 124 -3.62 0.56 26.04
C TRP A 124 -3.79 2.06 25.86
N LEU A 125 -4.11 2.50 24.64
CA LEU A 125 -4.26 3.90 24.27
C LEU A 125 -5.44 4.10 23.31
N PRO A 126 -6.17 5.23 23.39
CA PRO A 126 -7.19 5.61 22.41
C PRO A 126 -6.52 6.15 21.13
N GLN A 127 -5.87 5.27 20.38
CA GLN A 127 -5.03 5.60 19.22
C GLN A 127 -5.72 6.56 18.23
N ARG A 128 -6.97 6.29 17.85
CA ARG A 128 -7.70 7.15 16.90
C ARG A 128 -7.84 8.59 17.39
N ALA A 129 -8.13 8.77 18.68
CA ALA A 129 -8.28 10.08 19.29
C ALA A 129 -6.92 10.81 19.42
N LEU A 130 -5.85 10.09 19.76
CA LEU A 130 -4.48 10.64 19.78
C LEU A 130 -4.04 11.09 18.39
N LEU A 131 -4.32 10.29 17.35
CA LEU A 131 -3.98 10.62 15.97
C LEU A 131 -4.71 11.87 15.46
N ASP A 132 -5.97 12.05 15.86
CA ASP A 132 -6.77 13.22 15.48
C ASP A 132 -6.44 14.48 16.31
N HIS A 133 -5.63 14.36 17.37
CA HIS A 133 -5.29 15.48 18.26
C HIS A 133 -4.39 16.52 17.57
N PRO A 134 -4.65 17.85 17.70
CA PRO A 134 -3.87 18.89 17.03
C PRO A 134 -2.38 18.87 17.40
N ASN A 135 -2.05 18.65 18.67
CA ASN A 135 -0.66 18.65 19.17
C ASN A 135 0.13 17.37 18.86
N LEU A 136 -0.47 16.36 18.23
CA LEU A 136 0.31 15.23 17.75
C LEU A 136 1.17 15.67 16.56
N LEU A 137 2.48 15.56 16.73
CA LEU A 137 3.50 15.96 15.77
C LEU A 137 3.84 14.83 14.79
N CYS A 138 4.01 13.61 15.31
CA CYS A 138 4.41 12.45 14.53
C CYS A 138 3.88 11.16 15.16
N PHE A 139 3.50 10.20 14.32
CA PHE A 139 3.20 8.84 14.73
C PHE A 139 4.30 7.87 14.28
N VAL A 140 4.79 7.03 15.18
CA VAL A 140 5.78 5.99 14.91
C VAL A 140 5.10 4.63 15.01
N SER A 141 5.14 3.84 13.94
CA SER A 141 4.36 2.61 13.85
C SER A 141 5.03 1.49 13.07
N HIS A 142 4.69 0.25 13.40
CA HIS A 142 5.07 -0.96 12.65
C HIS A 142 4.44 -1.09 11.25
N ALA A 143 3.67 -0.11 10.78
CA ALA A 143 2.95 -0.16 9.50
C ALA A 143 1.86 -1.25 9.40
N GLY A 144 1.26 -1.65 10.52
CA GLY A 144 0.01 -2.43 10.49
C GLY A 144 -1.08 -1.70 9.70
N PHE A 145 -1.84 -2.41 8.87
CA PHE A 145 -2.73 -1.79 7.89
C PHE A 145 -3.78 -0.85 8.49
N ASN A 146 -4.37 -1.21 9.64
CA ASN A 146 -5.31 -0.33 10.35
C ASN A 146 -4.62 0.97 10.84
N SER A 147 -3.42 0.86 11.42
CA SER A 147 -2.63 2.03 11.83
C SER A 147 -2.29 2.93 10.64
N VAL A 148 -1.99 2.34 9.47
CA VAL A 148 -1.77 3.07 8.21
C VAL A 148 -3.04 3.81 7.76
N LEU A 149 -4.21 3.16 7.79
CA LEU A 149 -5.47 3.82 7.47
C LEU A 149 -5.76 4.98 8.43
N GLU A 150 -5.58 4.78 9.74
CA GLU A 150 -5.86 5.79 10.74
C GLU A 150 -4.96 7.01 10.60
N VAL A 151 -3.64 6.80 10.46
CA VAL A 151 -2.69 7.91 10.33
C VAL A 151 -2.93 8.68 9.03
N THR A 152 -3.20 7.97 7.94
CA THR A 152 -3.50 8.61 6.66
C THR A 152 -4.78 9.45 6.74
N LYS A 153 -5.84 8.95 7.40
CA LYS A 153 -7.08 9.73 7.61
C LYS A 153 -6.92 10.89 8.60
N SER A 154 -5.98 10.81 9.54
CA SER A 154 -5.66 11.90 10.47
C SER A 154 -4.83 13.02 9.82
N GLY A 155 -4.14 12.72 8.72
CA GLY A 155 -3.29 13.68 8.01
C GLY A 155 -2.03 14.07 8.79
N LYS A 156 -1.55 13.17 9.65
CA LYS A 156 -0.34 13.37 10.46
C LYS A 156 0.90 12.81 9.75
N PRO A 157 2.07 13.47 9.88
CA PRO A 157 3.34 12.85 9.54
C PRO A 157 3.56 11.56 10.32
N SER A 158 4.28 10.62 9.73
CA SER A 158 4.63 9.38 10.42
C SER A 158 6.00 8.84 10.05
N ILE A 159 6.54 8.00 10.95
CA ILE A 159 7.72 7.17 10.73
C ILE A 159 7.24 5.72 10.81
N LEU A 160 7.41 4.98 9.72
CA LEU A 160 6.98 3.59 9.65
C LEU A 160 8.16 2.64 9.67
N VAL A 161 8.10 1.68 10.60
CA VAL A 161 9.11 0.66 10.84
C VAL A 161 8.53 -0.73 10.61
N PRO A 162 8.37 -1.17 9.36
CA PRO A 162 7.81 -2.49 9.08
C PRO A 162 8.69 -3.59 9.67
N ILE A 163 8.07 -4.55 10.36
CA ILE A 163 8.76 -5.62 11.09
C ILE A 163 8.66 -6.96 10.34
N PHE A 164 7.46 -7.32 9.88
CA PHE A 164 7.18 -8.58 9.19
C PHE A 164 5.91 -8.55 8.31
N GLY A 165 5.74 -9.56 7.46
CA GLY A 165 4.49 -9.80 6.73
C GLY A 165 4.09 -8.68 5.77
N ASP A 166 2.81 -8.30 5.80
CA ASP A 166 2.22 -7.29 4.92
C ASP A 166 2.64 -5.85 5.27
N GLN A 167 3.25 -5.63 6.43
CA GLN A 167 3.68 -4.31 6.90
C GLN A 167 4.62 -3.62 5.90
N PHE A 168 5.49 -4.38 5.22
CA PHE A 168 6.36 -3.82 4.17
C PHE A 168 5.56 -3.27 3.00
N ARG A 169 4.53 -3.99 2.54
CA ARG A 169 3.62 -3.51 1.48
C ARG A 169 2.89 -2.25 1.95
N ASN A 170 2.36 -2.27 3.17
CA ASN A 170 1.60 -1.15 3.74
C ASN A 170 2.47 0.12 3.86
N ALA A 171 3.72 -0.04 4.30
CA ALA A 171 4.71 1.03 4.34
C ALA A 171 4.95 1.63 2.93
N ARG A 172 5.12 0.78 1.91
CA ARG A 172 5.31 1.24 0.52
C ARG A 172 4.11 1.99 -0.05
N LEU A 173 2.88 1.69 0.40
CA LEU A 173 1.69 2.43 -0.04
C LEU A 173 1.76 3.91 0.37
N VAL A 174 2.10 4.20 1.63
CA VAL A 174 2.18 5.59 2.11
C VAL A 174 3.48 6.30 1.69
N GLU A 175 4.57 5.55 1.50
CA GLU A 175 5.82 6.04 0.93
C GLU A 175 5.59 6.58 -0.48
N ALA A 176 4.84 5.86 -1.32
CA ALA A 176 4.47 6.32 -2.66
C ALA A 176 3.67 7.63 -2.67
N LYS A 177 3.07 8.02 -1.53
CA LYS A 177 2.36 9.30 -1.35
C LYS A 177 3.24 10.39 -0.74
N ASN A 178 4.50 10.07 -0.40
CA ASN A 178 5.48 10.95 0.23
C ASN A 178 4.96 11.58 1.54
N THR A 179 4.15 10.88 2.31
CA THR A 179 3.55 11.40 3.56
C THR A 179 4.33 11.03 4.82
N THR A 180 5.30 10.13 4.66
CA THR A 180 5.84 9.30 5.74
C THR A 180 7.30 8.98 5.45
N ILE A 181 8.10 8.83 6.51
CA ILE A 181 9.47 8.33 6.44
C ILE A 181 9.45 6.82 6.70
N ILE A 182 10.06 6.03 5.82
CA ILE A 182 10.21 4.58 6.01
C ILE A 182 11.57 4.28 6.60
N MET A 183 11.60 3.49 7.66
CA MET A 183 12.82 3.02 8.30
C MET A 183 12.75 1.51 8.47
N PHE A 184 13.69 0.76 7.91
CA PHE A 184 13.73 -0.68 8.14
C PHE A 184 14.30 -0.99 9.54
N LYS A 185 13.81 -2.07 10.16
CA LYS A 185 14.16 -2.45 11.53
C LYS A 185 15.66 -2.66 11.74
N GLU A 186 16.37 -3.11 10.71
CA GLU A 186 17.83 -3.31 10.70
C GLU A 186 18.58 -2.00 10.88
N ASN A 187 17.96 -0.90 10.45
CA ASN A 187 18.50 0.44 10.55
C ASN A 187 17.94 1.21 11.75
N PHE A 188 17.08 0.63 12.59
CA PHE A 188 16.47 1.36 13.70
C PHE A 188 17.45 1.44 14.88
N ASN A 189 18.11 2.59 15.08
CA ASN A 189 19.06 2.83 16.16
C ASN A 189 19.03 4.30 16.60
N ASN A 190 19.78 4.66 17.64
CA ASN A 190 19.79 6.01 18.22
C ASN A 190 19.97 7.10 17.16
N ARG A 191 20.98 6.95 16.29
CA ARG A 191 21.32 7.96 15.28
C ARG A 191 20.26 8.08 14.19
N THR A 192 19.82 6.95 13.64
CA THR A 192 18.88 6.94 12.53
C THR A 192 17.48 7.34 12.96
N PHE A 193 17.01 6.86 14.12
CA PHE A 193 15.69 7.22 14.64
C PHE A 193 15.63 8.70 15.03
N GLU A 194 16.68 9.21 15.66
CA GLU A 194 16.79 10.66 15.94
C GLU A 194 16.73 11.46 14.63
N ALA A 195 17.54 11.10 13.61
CA ALA A 195 17.56 11.80 12.34
C ALA A 195 16.20 11.76 11.62
N ALA A 196 15.52 10.61 11.61
CA ALA A 196 14.19 10.47 11.03
C ALA A 196 13.16 11.32 11.78
N LEU A 197 13.21 11.38 13.11
CA LEU A 197 12.33 12.25 13.88
C LEU A 197 12.61 13.73 13.59
N ARG A 198 13.87 14.16 13.53
CA ARG A 198 14.21 15.54 13.12
C ARG A 198 13.62 15.88 11.76
N GLN A 199 13.77 14.98 10.79
CA GLN A 199 13.21 15.16 9.44
C GLN A 199 11.68 15.21 9.47
N ALA A 200 11.01 14.31 10.19
CA ALA A 200 9.55 14.29 10.29
C ALA A 200 8.99 15.58 10.88
N LEU A 201 9.72 16.19 11.83
CA LEU A 201 9.34 17.43 12.49
C LEU A 201 9.68 18.69 11.68
N SER A 202 10.72 18.67 10.85
CA SER A 202 11.17 19.84 10.09
C SER A 202 10.61 19.91 8.65
N ASP A 203 10.35 18.76 8.03
CA ASP A 203 9.87 18.70 6.64
C ASP A 203 8.36 18.93 6.58
N GLN A 204 7.99 20.21 6.43
CA GLN A 204 6.60 20.65 6.29
C GLN A 204 5.90 20.04 5.06
N SER A 205 6.65 19.55 4.08
CA SER A 205 6.09 18.93 2.88
C SER A 205 5.42 17.58 3.21
N LEU A 206 5.92 16.83 4.20
CA LEU A 206 5.29 15.60 4.71
C LEU A 206 3.90 15.91 5.26
N ALA A 207 3.80 16.88 6.18
CA ALA A 207 2.55 17.30 6.79
C ALA A 207 1.54 17.82 5.75
N THR A 208 2.02 18.57 4.75
CA THR A 208 1.17 19.12 3.68
C THR A 208 0.58 18.01 2.82
N ARG A 209 1.39 17.04 2.40
CA ARG A 209 0.92 15.88 1.62
C ARG A 209 0.01 14.96 2.43
N ALA A 210 0.32 14.75 3.71
CA ALA A 210 -0.51 13.97 4.62
C ALA A 210 -1.90 14.60 4.80
N LYS A 211 -1.99 15.91 5.06
CA LYS A 211 -3.26 16.64 5.14
C LYS A 211 -4.05 16.60 3.83
N ARG A 212 -3.38 16.74 2.68
CA ARG A 212 -4.03 16.62 1.37
C ARG A 212 -4.63 15.22 1.17
N LEU A 213 -3.87 14.18 1.48
CA LEU A 213 -4.34 12.79 1.34
C LEU A 213 -5.49 12.49 2.30
N ALA A 214 -5.40 12.96 3.55
CA ALA A 214 -6.49 12.87 4.52
C ALA A 214 -7.77 13.56 4.01
N SER A 215 -7.64 14.74 3.39
CA SER A 215 -8.77 15.44 2.79
C SER A 215 -9.45 14.62 1.70
N LEU A 216 -8.68 13.98 0.81
CA LEU A 216 -9.24 13.09 -0.22
C LEU A 216 -9.99 11.89 0.38
N MET A 217 -9.46 11.29 1.44
CA MET A 217 -10.06 10.13 2.09
C MET A 217 -11.30 10.48 2.92
N ASN A 218 -11.32 11.66 3.55
CA ASN A 218 -12.40 12.08 4.44
C ASN A 218 -13.55 12.77 3.69
N ASN A 219 -13.26 13.47 2.59
CA ASN A 219 -14.24 14.25 1.82
C ASN A 219 -14.68 13.53 0.54
N LYS A 220 -14.86 12.22 0.62
CA LYS A 220 -15.36 11.42 -0.51
C LYS A 220 -16.80 11.80 -0.86
N PRO A 221 -17.19 11.79 -2.15
CA PRO A 221 -18.55 12.08 -2.54
C PRO A 221 -19.60 11.16 -1.89
N PHE A 222 -19.24 9.89 -1.67
CA PHE A 222 -20.12 8.89 -1.08
C PHE A 222 -19.51 8.34 0.22
N PRO A 223 -20.20 8.44 1.36
CA PRO A 223 -19.76 7.86 2.62
C PRO A 223 -19.52 6.35 2.51
N VAL A 224 -18.49 5.85 3.18
CA VAL A 224 -18.07 4.44 3.08
C VAL A 224 -19.18 3.48 3.55
N LYS A 225 -19.90 3.84 4.61
CA LYS A 225 -21.02 3.04 5.15
C LYS A 225 -22.18 2.93 4.15
N GLU A 226 -22.55 4.05 3.53
CA GLU A 226 -23.60 4.09 2.51
C GLU A 226 -23.19 3.31 1.26
N ARG A 227 -21.93 3.48 0.81
CA ARG A 227 -21.35 2.73 -0.32
C ARG A 227 -21.42 1.22 -0.06
N LEU A 228 -21.08 0.77 1.15
CA LEU A 228 -21.18 -0.64 1.53
C LEU A 228 -22.64 -1.14 1.45
N ILE A 229 -23.56 -0.46 2.13
CA ILE A 229 -24.97 -0.89 2.23
C ILE A 229 -25.60 -0.93 0.84
N SER A 230 -25.49 0.17 0.07
CA SER A 230 -26.04 0.27 -1.28
C SER A 230 -25.47 -0.79 -2.24
N THR A 231 -24.17 -1.10 -2.16
CA THR A 231 -23.55 -2.17 -2.96
C THR A 231 -24.14 -3.54 -2.63
N VAL A 232 -24.28 -3.85 -1.33
CA VAL A 232 -24.84 -5.13 -0.88
C VAL A 232 -26.31 -5.24 -1.26
N GLU A 233 -27.12 -4.23 -1.00
CA GLU A 233 -28.54 -4.21 -1.36
C GLU A 233 -28.75 -4.33 -2.88
N PHE A 234 -27.92 -3.63 -3.67
CA PHE A 234 -27.95 -3.74 -5.12
C PHE A 234 -27.65 -5.15 -5.60
N SER A 235 -26.64 -5.80 -5.01
CA SER A 235 -26.28 -7.19 -5.31
C SER A 235 -27.40 -8.17 -4.95
N VAL A 236 -28.05 -7.98 -3.80
CA VAL A 236 -29.15 -8.86 -3.36
C VAL A 236 -30.37 -8.68 -4.27
N ARG A 237 -30.72 -7.44 -4.62
CA ARG A 237 -31.89 -7.13 -5.46
C ARG A 237 -31.83 -7.77 -6.85
N HIS A 238 -30.64 -7.88 -7.44
CA HIS A 238 -30.46 -8.33 -8.82
C HIS A 238 -29.89 -9.75 -8.96
N GLY A 239 -29.56 -10.44 -7.86
CA GLY A 239 -28.94 -11.76 -7.93
C GLY A 239 -27.56 -11.71 -8.59
N LYS A 240 -27.17 -12.76 -9.32
CA LYS A 240 -25.88 -12.81 -10.02
C LYS A 240 -25.84 -11.80 -11.17
N ILE A 241 -24.80 -10.96 -11.21
CA ILE A 241 -24.58 -9.95 -12.24
C ILE A 241 -23.45 -10.41 -13.14
N GLU A 242 -23.77 -10.91 -14.33
CA GLU A 242 -22.80 -11.45 -15.30
C GLU A 242 -21.97 -10.35 -15.97
N ASN A 243 -22.53 -9.14 -16.13
CA ASN A 243 -21.84 -8.00 -16.76
C ASN A 243 -20.57 -7.56 -16.02
N LEU A 244 -20.43 -7.91 -14.74
CA LEU A 244 -19.25 -7.60 -13.95
C LEU A 244 -18.12 -8.62 -14.14
N ASP A 245 -18.40 -9.76 -14.76
CA ASP A 245 -17.42 -10.82 -14.93
C ASP A 245 -16.49 -10.54 -16.10
N SER A 246 -15.19 -10.61 -15.83
CA SER A 246 -14.19 -10.55 -16.90
C SER A 246 -14.22 -11.86 -17.68
N TYR A 247 -14.43 -11.77 -19.00
CA TYR A 247 -14.38 -12.91 -19.91
C TYR A 247 -13.01 -13.59 -19.95
N GLY A 248 -11.95 -12.90 -19.51
CA GLY A 248 -10.59 -13.44 -19.48
C GLY A 248 -10.45 -14.77 -18.75
N ARG A 249 -11.34 -15.09 -17.80
CA ARG A 249 -11.36 -16.37 -17.08
C ARG A 249 -11.80 -17.57 -17.92
N ASN A 250 -12.53 -17.32 -19.00
CA ASN A 250 -13.01 -18.37 -19.90
C ASN A 250 -12.02 -18.65 -21.04
N LEU A 251 -10.92 -17.89 -21.12
CA LEU A 251 -9.89 -18.08 -22.13
C LEU A 251 -9.05 -19.31 -21.79
N ASN A 252 -8.77 -20.14 -22.78
CA ASN A 252 -7.78 -21.21 -22.64
C ASN A 252 -6.35 -20.62 -22.63
N THR A 253 -5.36 -21.43 -22.25
CA THR A 253 -3.96 -20.99 -22.14
C THR A 253 -3.40 -20.40 -23.44
N LEU A 254 -3.78 -20.93 -24.61
CA LEU A 254 -3.32 -20.42 -25.90
C LEU A 254 -3.85 -19.01 -26.17
N GLN A 255 -5.14 -18.80 -25.94
CA GLN A 255 -5.81 -17.50 -26.11
C GLN A 255 -5.31 -16.48 -25.09
N TYR A 256 -5.19 -16.88 -23.82
CA TYR A 256 -4.76 -15.99 -22.74
C TYR A 256 -3.36 -15.42 -22.98
N TYR A 257 -2.42 -16.23 -23.45
CA TYR A 257 -1.07 -15.80 -23.83
C TYR A 257 -0.95 -15.36 -25.30
N SER A 258 -2.05 -15.36 -26.05
CA SER A 258 -2.11 -15.02 -27.47
C SER A 258 -1.09 -15.79 -28.33
N ILE A 259 -0.84 -17.06 -27.98
CA ILE A 259 0.17 -17.92 -28.64
C ILE A 259 -0.22 -18.16 -30.11
N ASP A 260 -1.51 -18.35 -30.36
CA ASP A 260 -2.08 -18.47 -31.70
C ASP A 260 -1.82 -17.24 -32.57
N VAL A 261 -2.02 -16.03 -32.02
CA VAL A 261 -1.75 -14.76 -32.71
C VAL A 261 -0.25 -14.59 -32.96
N ILE A 262 0.60 -14.87 -31.97
CA ILE A 262 2.06 -14.76 -32.10
C ILE A 262 2.57 -15.73 -33.17
N ALA A 263 2.08 -16.98 -33.18
CA ALA A 263 2.45 -17.99 -34.16
C ALA A 263 2.02 -17.57 -35.57
N PHE A 264 0.80 -17.05 -35.73
CA PHE A 264 0.29 -16.53 -37.01
C PHE A 264 1.13 -15.36 -37.55
N LEU A 265 1.43 -14.36 -36.70
CA LEU A 265 2.24 -13.20 -37.10
C LEU A 265 3.69 -13.61 -37.44
N SER A 266 4.25 -14.54 -36.67
CA SER A 266 5.59 -15.09 -36.90
C SER A 266 5.67 -15.84 -38.23
N LEU A 267 4.62 -16.59 -38.59
CA LEU A 267 4.52 -17.26 -39.89
C LEU A 267 4.50 -16.25 -41.05
N ILE A 268 3.75 -15.15 -40.94
CA ILE A 268 3.74 -14.08 -41.96
C ILE A 268 5.14 -13.49 -42.13
N ILE A 269 5.83 -13.20 -41.03
CA ILE A 269 7.19 -12.65 -41.06
C ILE A 269 8.14 -13.63 -41.76
N ILE A 270 8.11 -14.92 -41.40
CA ILE A 270 8.96 -15.95 -42.01
C ILE A 270 8.70 -16.04 -43.52
N ILE A 271 7.43 -16.09 -43.95
CA ILE A 271 7.07 -16.15 -45.36
C ILE A 271 7.57 -14.90 -46.10
N SER A 272 7.35 -13.72 -45.55
CA SER A 272 7.84 -12.46 -46.13
C SER A 272 9.37 -12.47 -46.27
N THR A 273 10.10 -12.88 -45.24
CA THR A 273 11.57 -12.97 -45.28
C THR A 273 12.03 -13.96 -46.35
N VAL A 274 11.40 -15.14 -46.46
CA VAL A 274 11.73 -16.14 -47.48
C VAL A 274 11.49 -15.58 -48.88
N ILE A 275 10.35 -14.90 -49.10
CA ILE A 275 10.04 -14.25 -50.38
C ILE A 275 11.10 -13.20 -50.71
N THR A 276 11.43 -12.30 -49.78
CA THR A 276 12.45 -11.26 -49.98
C THR A 276 13.81 -11.87 -50.32
N VAL A 277 14.26 -12.90 -49.58
CA VAL A 277 15.53 -13.59 -49.86
C VAL A 277 15.50 -14.26 -51.23
N LYS A 278 14.40 -14.90 -51.63
CA LYS A 278 14.26 -15.50 -52.96
C LYS A 278 14.28 -14.44 -54.07
N VAL A 279 13.54 -13.34 -53.93
CA VAL A 279 13.56 -12.23 -54.88
C VAL A 279 14.96 -11.62 -54.99
N CYS A 280 15.60 -11.30 -53.87
CA CYS A 280 16.97 -10.77 -53.85
C CYS A 280 17.97 -11.74 -54.52
N SER A 281 17.89 -13.04 -54.22
CA SER A 281 18.79 -14.03 -54.84
C SER A 281 18.55 -14.21 -56.34
N ILE A 282 17.30 -14.11 -56.82
CA ILE A 282 16.97 -14.08 -58.25
C ILE A 282 17.51 -12.81 -58.90
N CYS A 283 17.31 -11.63 -58.29
CA CYS A 283 17.85 -10.37 -58.77
C CYS A 283 19.39 -10.44 -58.88
N VAL A 284 20.08 -10.92 -57.85
CA VAL A 284 21.53 -11.11 -57.86
C VAL A 284 21.95 -12.07 -58.98
N ARG A 285 21.32 -13.25 -59.09
CA ARG A 285 21.62 -14.21 -60.18
C ARG A 285 21.41 -13.62 -61.57
N SER A 286 20.35 -12.85 -61.77
CA SER A 286 20.06 -12.20 -63.05
C SER A 286 21.11 -11.14 -63.43
N ILE A 287 21.67 -10.42 -62.44
CA ILE A 287 22.77 -9.47 -62.64
C ILE A 287 24.07 -10.19 -63.02
N PHE A 288 24.40 -11.31 -62.35
CA PHE A 288 25.57 -12.12 -62.67
C PHE A 288 25.47 -12.77 -64.07
N LEU A 289 24.32 -13.35 -64.42
CA LEU A 289 24.08 -13.93 -65.76
C LEU A 289 24.12 -12.86 -66.88
N ARG A 290 23.69 -11.62 -66.60
CA ARG A 290 23.88 -10.49 -67.53
C ARG A 290 25.36 -10.14 -67.71
N LYS A 291 26.15 -10.12 -66.64
CA LYS A 291 27.60 -9.88 -66.72
C LYS A 291 28.32 -10.95 -67.55
N ASP A 292 27.96 -12.22 -67.42
CA ASP A 292 28.57 -13.31 -68.18
C ASP A 292 28.20 -13.26 -69.67
N LYS A 293 26.95 -12.91 -70.01
CA LYS A 293 26.54 -12.66 -71.42
C LYS A 293 27.27 -11.47 -72.04
N VAL A 294 27.48 -10.37 -71.31
CA VAL A 294 28.24 -9.20 -71.80
C VAL A 294 29.72 -9.51 -71.99
N LYS A 295 30.31 -10.38 -71.15
CA LYS A 295 31.69 -10.87 -71.36
C LYS A 295 31.81 -11.79 -72.57
N LYS A 296 30.82 -12.67 -72.81
CA LYS A 296 30.84 -13.59 -73.96
C LYS A 296 30.72 -12.86 -75.30
N ASN A 297 29.82 -11.88 -75.41
CA ASN A 297 29.67 -11.03 -76.61
C ASN A 297 30.85 -10.08 -76.88
N LYS A 298 31.83 -9.97 -75.98
CA LYS A 298 33.07 -9.19 -76.20
C LYS A 298 34.23 -10.03 -76.73
N ASN A 299 34.09 -11.36 -76.73
CA ASN A 299 35.13 -12.32 -77.12
C ASN A 299 34.79 -13.10 -78.42
N ASP A 300 33.65 -12.79 -79.05
CA ASP A 300 33.31 -13.16 -80.43
C ASP A 300 33.45 -11.91 -81.32
#